data_AF-A0A413HP84-F1
#
_entry.id   AF-A0A413HP84-F1
#
_cell.length_a   1.000
_cell.length_b   1.000
_cell.length_c   1.000
_cell.angle_alpha   90.00
_cell.angle_beta   90.00
_cell.angle_gamma   90.00
#
_symmetry.space_group_name_H-M   'P 1'
#
loop_
_entity.id
_entity.type
_entity.pdbx_description
1 polymer ?
#
loop_
_entity_poly.entity_id
_entity_poly.type
_entity_poly.pdbx_seq_one_letter_code
_entity_poly.pdbx_strand_id
1 'polypeptide(L)'
;MERYMKKRKVTAVLLAAMMCMQIIAGCGTKNDAAQTESSVAATEDAQGAAGENTQTAGQNATEENAGGMAEQNGAEESIAGKDATEQADGTEVSVPEDGEYTVEVTLEGGSGKATVDSQAKVTVKDGVAYATITWSSTHYDYMIVNGEKYLNENEGGNSTFTFPIDGIPCEMDVIGDTTAMSTPHEIDYTLTFRFLETADFTDLNCNGRMELSYADQFEVEQYGTYKLITIVDNGRFLLVPKGVSVPKNVPGDVTVLEQPLENVYLVSSAVMDLVCQIGAVSDLKYTGVKEKDWYVKTAADAMAEGKLIYAGKYNAPDYELLLSGGCTFAIENTMITHNPEVKEKLEELGIKVMIERSSYEKHPLGRLEWIKLFGVLFGREQQAKEFFDAQVAHIEPILEKEKTGLSVAFFAVASDGTVTVRKPNDYVSSMIELAGGTYSLNGYVEEEENALSTLKMQMEDFYAAEKDADILIYNGTIEGELTSIAELVQKNSLFADFKAVKSGQVYTTGSNFYQQTSGTCDFIEDLNKVLTGDTDAEYRFLKKLD
;
A
#
# COMPACT_ATOMS: atom_id res chain seq x y z
N MET A 1 -36.07 -10.93 -31.19
CA MET A 1 -35.51 -9.64 -30.74
C MET A 1 -34.37 -9.92 -29.78
N GLU A 2 -33.21 -10.35 -30.30
CA GLU A 2 -32.06 -10.74 -29.45
C GLU A 2 -30.72 -10.68 -30.21
N ARG A 3 -30.65 -9.82 -31.24
CA ARG A 3 -29.43 -9.60 -32.04
C ARG A 3 -29.06 -8.12 -32.20
N TYR A 4 -29.65 -7.23 -31.40
CA TYR A 4 -29.47 -5.77 -31.53
C TYR A 4 -28.81 -5.08 -30.31
N MET A 5 -28.26 -5.83 -29.34
CA MET A 5 -27.67 -5.25 -28.12
C MET A 5 -26.18 -5.54 -27.87
N LYS A 6 -25.46 -6.16 -28.82
CA LYS A 6 -24.05 -6.59 -28.59
C LYS A 6 -22.96 -5.77 -29.29
N LYS A 7 -23.25 -4.53 -29.73
CA LYS A 7 -22.28 -3.68 -30.48
C LYS A 7 -22.03 -2.28 -29.90
N ARG A 8 -22.27 -2.03 -28.61
CA ARG A 8 -22.06 -0.71 -27.98
C ARG A 8 -21.10 -0.65 -26.78
N LYS A 9 -20.28 -1.67 -26.52
CA LYS A 9 -19.34 -1.69 -25.38
C LYS A 9 -17.84 -1.62 -25.73
N VAL A 10 -17.44 -1.09 -26.90
CA VAL A 10 -16.00 -0.98 -27.26
C VAL A 10 -15.65 0.40 -27.85
N THR A 11 -16.23 1.50 -27.37
CA THR A 11 -15.89 2.84 -27.94
C THR A 11 -15.99 4.00 -26.94
N ALA A 12 -15.57 3.82 -25.68
CA ALA A 12 -15.60 4.90 -24.70
C ALA A 12 -14.32 5.08 -23.84
N VAL A 13 -13.21 4.37 -24.10
CA VAL A 13 -11.97 4.49 -23.27
C VAL A 13 -10.74 4.91 -24.08
N LEU A 14 -10.91 5.51 -25.27
CA LEU A 14 -9.77 5.86 -26.15
C LEU A 14 -9.69 7.35 -26.55
N LEU A 15 -10.38 8.25 -25.85
CA LEU A 15 -10.44 9.67 -26.23
C LEU A 15 -9.83 10.67 -25.23
N ALA A 16 -9.22 10.23 -24.13
CA ALA A 16 -8.52 11.11 -23.19
C ALA A 16 -6.98 11.02 -23.25
N ALA A 17 -6.40 10.09 -24.03
CA ALA A 17 -4.93 9.86 -24.07
C ALA A 17 -4.22 10.33 -25.37
N MET A 18 -4.91 11.07 -26.26
CA MET A 18 -4.31 11.59 -27.50
C MET A 18 -4.57 13.09 -27.71
N MET A 19 -4.12 13.93 -26.80
CA MET A 19 -3.88 15.35 -27.08
C MET A 19 -2.76 15.88 -26.17
N CYS A 20 -1.54 15.37 -26.35
CA CYS A 20 -0.32 16.08 -25.97
C CYS A 20 0.88 15.41 -26.64
N MET A 21 0.98 15.49 -27.97
CA MET A 21 2.26 15.28 -28.64
C MET A 21 2.27 15.94 -30.02
N GLN A 22 3.34 16.71 -30.22
CA GLN A 22 3.88 17.27 -31.47
C GLN A 22 3.28 18.58 -31.98
N ILE A 23 4.01 19.69 -31.77
CA ILE A 23 4.84 20.40 -32.78
C ILE A 23 6.01 21.02 -31.96
N ILE A 24 7.30 20.77 -32.20
CA ILE A 24 8.17 21.49 -33.17
C ILE A 24 9.33 20.57 -33.58
N ALA A 25 9.44 20.32 -34.88
CA ALA A 25 10.68 19.93 -35.53
C ALA A 25 11.46 21.19 -35.92
N GLY A 26 12.73 21.27 -35.54
CA GLY A 26 13.66 22.31 -35.96
C GLY A 26 15.10 21.78 -35.93
N CYS A 27 15.63 21.48 -37.11
CA CYS A 27 17.00 21.05 -37.38
C CYS A 27 18.06 22.02 -36.84
N GLY A 28 19.25 21.53 -36.49
CA GLY A 28 20.44 22.38 -36.41
C GLY A 28 21.70 21.79 -35.76
N THR A 29 22.42 20.95 -36.50
CA THR A 29 23.90 20.86 -36.57
C THR A 29 24.78 20.80 -35.31
N LYS A 30 25.58 19.72 -35.26
CA LYS A 30 26.85 19.55 -34.53
C LYS A 30 27.78 20.77 -34.65
N ASN A 31 28.47 21.11 -33.55
CA ASN A 31 29.91 21.36 -33.58
C ASN A 31 30.56 21.27 -32.19
N ASP A 32 31.80 20.79 -32.20
CA ASP A 32 32.71 20.52 -31.09
C ASP A 32 33.24 21.77 -30.35
N ALA A 33 33.78 21.48 -29.17
CA ALA A 33 34.91 22.11 -28.48
C ALA A 33 34.72 23.54 -27.90
N ALA A 34 34.95 23.68 -26.60
CA ALA A 34 36.25 24.08 -26.04
C ALA A 34 36.14 24.47 -24.56
N GLN A 35 37.15 24.03 -23.80
CA GLN A 35 37.51 24.57 -22.48
C GLN A 35 37.80 26.07 -22.57
N THR A 36 37.49 26.82 -21.51
CA THR A 36 38.39 27.87 -21.00
C THR A 36 38.10 28.19 -19.55
N GLU A 37 39.17 28.18 -18.76
CA GLU A 37 39.31 28.65 -17.39
C GLU A 37 39.16 30.19 -17.29
N SER A 38 38.72 30.67 -16.13
CA SER A 38 39.42 31.67 -15.28
C SER A 38 38.52 31.94 -14.07
N SER A 39 38.84 31.48 -12.85
CA SER A 39 39.77 32.09 -11.89
C SER A 39 39.47 33.54 -11.53
N VAL A 40 39.19 33.83 -10.26
CA VAL A 40 39.85 34.78 -9.32
C VAL A 40 39.03 34.72 -8.01
N ALA A 41 39.53 34.01 -6.99
CA ALA A 41 40.29 34.51 -5.82
C ALA A 41 39.43 35.37 -4.87
N ALA A 42 39.06 34.90 -3.67
CA ALA A 42 39.85 34.63 -2.47
C ALA A 42 40.12 35.88 -1.62
N THR A 43 39.71 35.80 -0.35
CA THR A 43 40.34 36.26 0.91
C THR A 43 39.39 35.76 2.01
N GLU A 44 39.65 34.67 2.72
CA GLU A 44 40.57 34.53 3.87
C GLU A 44 40.50 35.72 4.85
N ASP A 45 40.05 35.46 6.08
CA ASP A 45 40.98 35.50 7.19
C ASP A 45 40.54 34.57 8.34
N ALA A 46 41.53 34.07 9.05
CA ALA A 46 41.50 32.89 9.89
C ALA A 46 41.62 33.21 11.39
N GLN A 47 41.56 32.13 12.18
CA GLN A 47 42.12 31.94 13.53
C GLN A 47 41.39 32.66 14.68
N GLY A 48 41.00 32.01 15.78
CA GLY A 48 41.40 30.73 16.37
C GLY A 48 42.02 31.01 17.75
N ALA A 49 41.39 30.53 18.85
CA ALA A 49 42.08 30.25 20.12
C ALA A 49 41.16 29.48 21.08
N ALA A 50 41.74 28.44 21.69
CA ALA A 50 41.15 27.54 22.66
C ALA A 50 41.13 28.10 24.10
N GLY A 51 40.32 27.50 24.97
CA GLY A 51 40.41 27.65 26.42
C GLY A 51 39.47 26.68 27.16
N GLU A 52 40.05 25.66 27.81
CA GLU A 52 39.43 24.89 28.89
C GLU A 52 39.20 25.80 30.12
N ASN A 53 38.10 25.63 30.87
CA ASN A 53 38.09 25.01 32.22
C ASN A 53 36.77 25.24 33.01
N THR A 54 36.33 24.16 33.66
CA THR A 54 35.73 24.04 35.01
C THR A 54 34.36 24.67 35.38
N GLN A 55 33.50 23.78 35.89
CA GLN A 55 32.42 23.87 36.91
C GLN A 55 32.07 25.25 37.50
N THR A 56 30.78 25.51 37.75
CA THR A 56 30.15 25.42 39.09
C THR A 56 28.62 25.59 39.01
N ALA A 57 27.98 24.94 39.97
CA ALA A 57 26.58 24.73 40.33
C ALA A 57 25.59 25.92 40.41
N GLY A 58 24.31 25.51 40.44
CA GLY A 58 23.13 26.21 40.96
C GLY A 58 21.85 25.51 40.49
N GLN A 59 21.50 24.32 40.98
CA GLN A 59 20.66 24.05 42.17
C GLN A 59 19.36 24.87 42.27
N ASN A 60 18.23 24.21 42.00
CA ASN A 60 17.10 23.91 42.91
C ASN A 60 16.08 23.12 42.06
N ALA A 61 15.90 21.80 42.17
CA ALA A 61 15.61 20.94 43.32
C ALA A 61 14.38 21.41 44.11
N THR A 62 13.30 20.63 44.03
CA THR A 62 12.53 19.98 45.13
C THR A 62 11.21 19.49 44.54
N GLU A 63 10.65 18.32 44.83
CA GLU A 63 11.00 17.11 45.61
C GLU A 63 9.77 16.19 45.42
N GLU A 64 9.96 14.88 45.15
CA GLU A 64 9.73 13.74 46.10
C GLU A 64 8.27 13.55 46.56
N ASN A 65 7.71 12.34 46.66
CA ASN A 65 8.19 11.07 47.23
C ASN A 65 7.36 9.95 46.55
N ALA A 66 7.85 8.78 46.13
CA ALA A 66 8.77 7.77 46.71
C ALA A 66 8.20 6.95 47.89
N GLY A 67 8.48 5.64 47.80
CA GLY A 67 8.28 4.59 48.80
C GLY A 67 7.81 3.30 48.13
N GLY A 68 8.58 2.21 47.98
CA GLY A 68 9.93 1.88 48.43
C GLY A 68 10.00 0.41 48.87
N MET A 69 10.96 -0.34 48.32
CA MET A 69 11.67 -1.54 48.85
C MET A 69 10.87 -2.84 49.12
N ALA A 70 11.41 -4.06 49.00
CA ALA A 70 12.79 -4.55 48.97
C ALA A 70 12.90 -5.97 48.36
N GLU A 71 14.15 -6.32 48.04
CA GLU A 71 14.72 -7.54 47.45
C GLU A 71 14.60 -8.83 48.30
N GLN A 72 14.74 -10.01 47.65
CA GLN A 72 15.84 -10.97 47.94
C GLN A 72 15.93 -12.15 46.94
N ASN A 73 17.12 -12.26 46.32
CA ASN A 73 17.98 -13.42 46.00
C ASN A 73 17.42 -14.83 45.71
N GLY A 74 17.98 -15.47 44.65
CA GLY A 74 18.07 -16.93 44.58
C GLY A 74 18.57 -17.55 43.25
N ALA A 75 19.88 -17.69 43.13
CA ALA A 75 20.66 -18.79 42.51
C ALA A 75 20.57 -19.15 41.00
N GLU A 76 21.77 -19.25 40.42
CA GLU A 76 22.15 -19.83 39.13
C GLU A 76 21.89 -21.34 39.05
N GLU A 77 21.63 -21.86 37.83
CA GLU A 77 22.22 -23.13 37.40
C GLU A 77 22.37 -23.21 35.88
N SER A 78 23.61 -23.47 35.46
CA SER A 78 24.06 -23.72 34.10
C SER A 78 23.86 -25.17 33.70
N ILE A 79 23.38 -25.47 32.49
CA ILE A 79 23.74 -26.72 31.79
C ILE A 79 23.96 -26.42 30.31
N ALA A 80 25.22 -26.53 29.89
CA ALA A 80 25.63 -26.69 28.51
C ALA A 80 25.63 -28.18 28.15
N GLY A 81 25.12 -28.52 26.95
CA GLY A 81 25.21 -29.85 26.37
C GLY A 81 24.97 -29.80 24.87
N LYS A 82 26.05 -29.94 24.09
CA LYS A 82 26.06 -30.22 22.65
C LYS A 82 25.56 -31.66 22.41
N ASP A 83 24.75 -31.90 21.37
CA ASP A 83 25.21 -32.47 20.09
C ASP A 83 24.03 -32.97 19.22
N ALA A 84 24.33 -33.01 17.92
CA ALA A 84 23.74 -33.84 16.87
C ALA A 84 22.37 -33.45 16.29
N THR A 85 22.48 -32.75 15.18
CA THR A 85 21.65 -32.83 13.97
C THR A 85 20.95 -34.18 13.76
N GLU A 86 19.63 -34.18 13.84
CA GLU A 86 18.76 -35.01 13.01
C GLU A 86 18.02 -34.08 12.06
N GLN A 87 18.36 -34.17 10.77
CA GLN A 87 17.56 -33.62 9.69
C GLN A 87 16.29 -34.48 9.61
N ALA A 88 15.24 -34.07 10.31
CA ALA A 88 13.89 -34.54 10.05
C ALA A 88 13.34 -33.71 8.88
N ASP A 89 13.21 -34.33 7.71
CA ASP A 89 12.43 -33.82 6.59
C ASP A 89 10.94 -33.93 6.96
N GLY A 90 10.51 -33.02 7.84
CA GLY A 90 9.13 -32.83 8.25
C GLY A 90 8.63 -31.55 7.63
N THR A 91 8.39 -31.56 6.31
CA THR A 91 7.70 -30.42 5.69
C THR A 91 6.24 -30.48 6.17
N GLU A 92 5.84 -29.54 7.02
CA GLU A 92 4.45 -29.50 7.54
C GLU A 92 3.47 -29.29 6.39
N VAL A 93 2.43 -30.14 6.32
CA VAL A 93 1.31 -29.98 5.39
C VAL A 93 0.60 -28.67 5.73
N SER A 94 0.52 -27.73 4.78
CA SER A 94 -0.18 -26.47 4.98
C SER A 94 -1.08 -26.16 3.80
N VAL A 95 -2.30 -25.70 4.06
CA VAL A 95 -3.16 -25.17 3.00
C VAL A 95 -2.64 -23.76 2.66
N PRO A 96 -2.25 -23.49 1.40
CA PRO A 96 -1.87 -22.14 0.98
C PRO A 96 -3.04 -21.17 1.10
N GLU A 97 -2.81 -19.87 0.87
CA GLU A 97 -3.90 -18.90 0.80
C GLU A 97 -4.83 -19.17 -0.40
N ASP A 98 -6.05 -18.65 -0.36
CA ASP A 98 -6.99 -18.74 -1.48
C ASP A 98 -6.35 -18.25 -2.78
N GLY A 99 -6.44 -19.06 -3.85
CA GLY A 99 -5.76 -18.78 -5.11
C GLY A 99 -5.60 -20.01 -6.01
N GLU A 100 -4.95 -19.81 -7.15
CA GLU A 100 -4.60 -20.90 -8.08
C GLU A 100 -3.08 -21.12 -8.08
N TYR A 101 -2.67 -22.37 -7.90
CA TYR A 101 -1.29 -22.81 -7.82
C TYR A 101 -1.02 -23.90 -8.86
N THR A 102 0.23 -23.98 -9.31
CA THR A 102 0.73 -25.13 -10.06
C THR A 102 1.71 -25.89 -9.15
N VAL A 103 1.45 -27.18 -8.96
CA VAL A 103 2.28 -28.06 -8.12
C VAL A 103 2.79 -29.22 -8.94
N GLU A 104 3.92 -29.79 -8.53
CA GLU A 104 4.33 -31.10 -9.01
C GLU A 104 3.46 -32.17 -8.36
N VAL A 105 3.02 -33.13 -9.18
CA VAL A 105 2.36 -34.33 -8.71
C VAL A 105 3.09 -35.55 -9.25
N THR A 106 3.31 -36.51 -8.36
CA THR A 106 3.83 -37.83 -8.72
C THR A 106 2.81 -38.88 -8.34
N LEU A 107 2.78 -39.96 -9.12
CA LEU A 107 1.90 -41.11 -8.92
C LEU A 107 2.78 -42.35 -8.75
N GLU A 108 2.64 -43.01 -7.61
CA GLU A 108 3.24 -44.32 -7.34
C GLU A 108 2.13 -45.37 -7.19
N GLY A 109 2.44 -46.64 -7.47
CA GLY A 109 1.50 -47.75 -7.32
C GLY A 109 1.09 -48.44 -8.62
N GLY A 110 0.14 -49.38 -8.50
CA GLY A 110 -0.27 -50.28 -9.58
C GLY A 110 0.90 -51.05 -10.22
N SER A 111 0.90 -51.13 -11.56
CA SER A 111 1.96 -51.79 -12.34
C SER A 111 3.14 -50.89 -12.72
N GLY A 112 3.14 -49.63 -12.26
CA GLY A 112 4.12 -48.60 -12.65
C GLY A 112 4.00 -48.09 -14.10
N LYS A 113 2.95 -48.51 -14.83
CA LYS A 113 2.71 -48.05 -16.22
C LYS A 113 1.79 -46.84 -16.31
N ALA A 114 0.93 -46.65 -15.30
CA ALA A 114 0.06 -45.49 -15.23
C ALA A 114 0.87 -44.30 -14.76
N THR A 115 0.61 -43.15 -15.36
CA THR A 115 1.19 -41.86 -14.95
C THR A 115 0.09 -40.80 -14.97
N VAL A 116 0.31 -39.72 -14.25
CA VAL A 116 -0.42 -38.46 -14.35
C VAL A 116 0.50 -37.42 -14.97
N ASP A 117 -0.07 -36.33 -15.47
CA ASP A 117 0.72 -35.15 -15.83
C ASP A 117 1.55 -34.72 -14.60
N SER A 118 2.84 -34.42 -14.81
CA SER A 118 3.75 -34.10 -13.71
C SER A 118 3.42 -32.78 -13.01
N GLN A 119 2.49 -31.99 -13.58
CA GLN A 119 2.00 -30.75 -13.01
C GLN A 119 0.47 -30.83 -12.83
N ALA A 120 0.01 -30.44 -11.66
CA ALA A 120 -1.40 -30.33 -11.32
C ALA A 120 -1.76 -28.88 -10.99
N LYS A 121 -2.98 -28.48 -11.35
CA LYS A 121 -3.57 -27.22 -10.88
C LYS A 121 -4.16 -27.47 -9.50
N VAL A 122 -3.79 -26.64 -8.52
CA VAL A 122 -4.44 -26.60 -7.20
C VAL A 122 -5.18 -25.29 -7.06
N THR A 123 -6.48 -25.36 -6.74
CA THR A 123 -7.30 -24.18 -6.44
C THR A 123 -7.64 -24.19 -4.97
N VAL A 124 -7.23 -23.17 -4.23
CA VAL A 124 -7.63 -22.97 -2.84
C VAL A 124 -8.77 -21.97 -2.82
N LYS A 125 -9.87 -22.33 -2.17
CA LYS A 125 -11.03 -21.46 -1.99
C LYS A 125 -11.65 -21.69 -0.62
N ASP A 126 -11.91 -20.61 0.11
CA ASP A 126 -12.45 -20.62 1.45
C ASP A 126 -11.62 -21.51 2.41
N GLY A 127 -10.28 -21.54 2.21
CA GLY A 127 -9.35 -22.36 2.99
C GLY A 127 -9.38 -23.86 2.67
N VAL A 128 -9.99 -24.28 1.57
CA VAL A 128 -10.01 -25.67 1.09
C VAL A 128 -9.25 -25.78 -0.22
N ALA A 129 -8.23 -26.63 -0.27
CA ALA A 129 -7.44 -26.90 -1.46
C ALA A 129 -8.07 -28.02 -2.31
N TYR A 130 -8.21 -27.79 -3.60
CA TYR A 130 -8.68 -28.75 -4.59
C TYR A 130 -7.61 -28.99 -5.65
N ALA A 131 -7.17 -30.23 -5.83
CA ALA A 131 -6.25 -30.61 -6.89
C ALA A 131 -7.03 -31.10 -8.12
N THR A 132 -6.67 -30.59 -9.29
CA THR A 132 -7.10 -31.12 -10.59
C THR A 132 -5.92 -31.86 -11.22
N ILE A 133 -6.05 -33.18 -11.37
CA ILE A 133 -5.04 -34.03 -12.01
C ILE A 133 -5.57 -34.59 -13.33
N THR A 134 -4.66 -34.83 -14.28
CA THR A 134 -4.97 -35.48 -15.54
C THR A 134 -4.11 -36.73 -15.67
N TRP A 135 -4.74 -37.86 -15.94
CA TRP A 135 -4.06 -39.14 -16.16
C TRP A 135 -3.43 -39.16 -17.56
N SER A 136 -2.52 -40.09 -17.79
CA SER A 136 -1.95 -40.38 -19.12
C SER A 136 -2.87 -41.21 -20.03
N SER A 137 -4.08 -41.56 -19.55
CA SER A 137 -5.03 -42.45 -20.22
C SER A 137 -6.45 -41.88 -20.16
N THR A 138 -7.25 -42.20 -21.19
CA THR A 138 -8.69 -41.88 -21.27
C THR A 138 -9.57 -42.93 -20.58
N HIS A 139 -8.99 -43.98 -19.99
CA HIS A 139 -9.70 -45.18 -19.52
C HIS A 139 -9.78 -45.25 -17.99
N TYR A 140 -9.84 -44.11 -17.32
CA TYR A 140 -10.19 -44.05 -15.90
C TYR A 140 -11.58 -43.44 -15.77
N ASP A 141 -12.51 -44.20 -15.20
CA ASP A 141 -13.93 -43.83 -15.11
C ASP A 141 -14.21 -43.05 -13.83
N TYR A 142 -13.62 -43.48 -12.71
CA TYR A 142 -13.70 -42.80 -11.42
C TYR A 142 -12.44 -42.97 -10.58
N MET A 143 -12.27 -42.08 -9.62
CA MET A 143 -11.32 -42.20 -8.52
C MET A 143 -12.06 -42.29 -7.19
N ILE A 144 -11.48 -42.97 -6.21
CA ILE A 144 -11.90 -42.91 -4.81
C ILE A 144 -10.79 -42.20 -4.03
N VAL A 145 -11.17 -41.12 -3.35
CA VAL A 145 -10.28 -40.26 -2.57
C VAL A 145 -10.90 -40.07 -1.19
N ASN A 146 -10.18 -40.42 -0.12
CA ASN A 146 -10.70 -40.39 1.25
C ASN A 146 -12.08 -41.10 1.42
N GLY A 147 -12.32 -42.16 0.64
CA GLY A 147 -13.57 -42.93 0.64
C GLY A 147 -14.72 -42.33 -0.18
N GLU A 148 -14.54 -41.17 -0.80
CA GLU A 148 -15.52 -40.53 -1.68
C GLU A 148 -15.19 -40.77 -3.16
N LYS A 149 -16.23 -40.98 -3.99
CA LYS A 149 -16.08 -41.28 -5.42
C LYS A 149 -16.18 -40.02 -6.28
N TYR A 150 -15.16 -39.80 -7.11
CA TYR A 150 -15.04 -38.69 -8.06
C TYR A 150 -15.09 -39.24 -9.50
N LEU A 151 -15.99 -38.73 -10.33
CA LEU A 151 -16.16 -39.18 -11.72
C LEU A 151 -15.24 -38.39 -12.67
N ASN A 152 -14.87 -39.01 -13.80
CA ASN A 152 -14.07 -38.34 -14.83
C ASN A 152 -14.81 -37.12 -15.39
N GLU A 153 -14.15 -35.97 -15.39
CA GLU A 153 -14.67 -34.67 -15.84
C GLU A 153 -14.45 -34.43 -17.34
N ASN A 154 -13.63 -35.26 -18.00
CA ASN A 154 -13.22 -35.07 -19.39
C ASN A 154 -13.82 -36.14 -20.33
N GLU A 155 -14.73 -35.72 -21.22
CA GLU A 155 -15.41 -36.61 -22.18
C GLU A 155 -14.65 -36.84 -23.50
N GLY A 156 -13.56 -36.11 -23.76
CA GLY A 156 -12.89 -36.10 -25.08
C GLY A 156 -11.36 -36.18 -25.06
N GLY A 157 -10.76 -36.32 -23.88
CA GLY A 157 -9.32 -36.40 -23.67
C GLY A 157 -8.97 -37.39 -22.57
N ASN A 158 -7.75 -37.28 -22.06
CA ASN A 158 -7.33 -38.11 -20.93
C ASN A 158 -8.20 -37.81 -19.69
N SER A 159 -8.39 -38.84 -18.86
CA SER A 159 -9.25 -38.76 -17.69
C SER A 159 -8.74 -37.70 -16.71
N THR A 160 -9.63 -36.80 -16.30
CA THR A 160 -9.33 -35.67 -15.41
C THR A 160 -10.26 -35.72 -14.20
N PHE A 161 -9.70 -35.43 -13.02
CA PHE A 161 -10.43 -35.47 -11.76
C PHE A 161 -10.06 -34.27 -10.90
N THR A 162 -11.05 -33.68 -10.24
CA THR A 162 -10.86 -32.63 -9.24
C THR A 162 -11.36 -33.10 -7.87
N PHE A 163 -10.50 -33.04 -6.85
CA PHE A 163 -10.81 -33.52 -5.49
C PHE A 163 -10.06 -32.73 -4.41
N PRO A 164 -10.56 -32.70 -3.15
CA PRO A 164 -9.91 -31.97 -2.07
C PRO A 164 -8.61 -32.63 -1.61
N ILE A 165 -7.64 -31.81 -1.21
CA ILE A 165 -6.35 -32.22 -0.61
C ILE A 165 -6.15 -31.50 0.73
N ASP A 166 -5.36 -32.10 1.63
CA ASP A 166 -5.14 -31.57 2.99
C ASP A 166 -4.22 -30.32 3.03
N GLY A 167 -3.51 -30.03 1.93
CA GLY A 167 -2.56 -28.94 1.81
C GLY A 167 -1.41 -29.28 0.87
N ILE A 168 -0.34 -28.48 0.87
CA ILE A 168 0.89 -28.73 0.11
C ILE A 168 2.10 -28.49 1.05
N PRO A 169 3.11 -29.38 1.05
CA PRO A 169 3.09 -30.69 0.37
C PRO A 169 2.08 -31.64 1.01
N CYS A 170 1.56 -32.59 0.25
CA CYS A 170 0.75 -33.68 0.81
C CYS A 170 1.00 -34.99 0.07
N GLU A 171 0.78 -36.10 0.78
CA GLU A 171 0.80 -37.45 0.23
C GLU A 171 -0.53 -38.11 0.58
N MET A 172 -1.14 -38.79 -0.38
CA MET A 172 -2.46 -39.39 -0.19
C MET A 172 -2.66 -40.65 -1.03
N ASP A 173 -3.34 -41.62 -0.43
CA ASP A 173 -3.74 -42.84 -1.12
C ASP A 173 -5.06 -42.63 -1.87
N VAL A 174 -5.10 -43.12 -3.11
CA VAL A 174 -6.25 -43.03 -4.01
C VAL A 174 -6.47 -44.35 -4.73
N ILE A 175 -7.71 -44.62 -5.12
CA ILE A 175 -8.07 -45.78 -5.94
C ILE A 175 -8.53 -45.30 -7.30
N GLY A 176 -7.89 -45.75 -8.38
CA GLY A 176 -8.34 -45.47 -9.75
C GLY A 176 -9.00 -46.70 -10.36
N ASP A 177 -10.25 -46.56 -10.83
CA ASP A 177 -10.92 -47.60 -11.63
C ASP A 177 -10.57 -47.45 -13.10
N THR A 178 -9.97 -48.48 -13.69
CA THR A 178 -9.61 -48.49 -15.11
C THR A 178 -10.34 -49.54 -15.92
N THR A 179 -10.82 -49.14 -17.09
CA THR A 179 -11.48 -50.00 -18.08
C THR A 179 -10.55 -50.45 -19.21
N ALA A 180 -9.27 -50.05 -19.18
CA ALA A 180 -8.30 -50.36 -20.22
C ALA A 180 -8.02 -51.87 -20.39
N MET A 181 -8.36 -52.68 -19.38
CA MET A 181 -8.05 -54.13 -19.35
C MET A 181 -9.26 -55.02 -19.69
N SER A 182 -10.27 -54.50 -20.41
CA SER A 182 -11.48 -55.20 -20.85
C SER A 182 -12.52 -55.48 -19.76
N THR A 183 -12.12 -55.52 -18.49
CA THR A 183 -12.99 -55.46 -17.31
C THR A 183 -12.55 -54.32 -16.40
N PRO A 184 -13.47 -53.62 -15.71
CA PRO A 184 -13.11 -52.60 -14.72
C PRO A 184 -12.25 -53.19 -13.60
N HIS A 185 -11.20 -52.46 -13.22
CA HIS A 185 -10.32 -52.81 -12.12
C HIS A 185 -10.00 -51.56 -11.29
N GLU A 186 -10.30 -51.63 -10.00
CA GLU A 186 -9.84 -50.69 -8.99
C GLU A 186 -8.38 -51.01 -8.63
N ILE A 187 -7.52 -50.01 -8.72
CA ILE A 187 -6.08 -50.13 -8.44
C ILE A 187 -5.69 -49.02 -7.45
N ASP A 188 -4.96 -49.39 -6.39
CA ASP A 188 -4.40 -48.47 -5.42
C ASP A 188 -3.18 -47.73 -5.98
N TYR A 189 -3.16 -46.43 -5.73
CA TYR A 189 -2.04 -45.53 -6.03
C TYR A 189 -1.82 -44.58 -4.86
N THR A 190 -0.61 -44.03 -4.78
CA THR A 190 -0.27 -42.94 -3.88
C THR A 190 0.10 -41.72 -4.72
N LEU A 191 -0.53 -40.59 -4.43
CA LEU A 191 -0.24 -39.30 -5.04
C LEU A 191 0.56 -38.44 -4.06
N THR A 192 1.67 -37.87 -4.52
CA THR A 192 2.46 -36.91 -3.74
C THR A 192 2.46 -35.57 -4.45
N PHE A 193 1.95 -34.54 -3.79
CA PHE A 193 1.88 -33.16 -4.26
C PHE A 193 2.94 -32.32 -3.57
N ARG A 194 3.72 -31.56 -4.33
CA ARG A 194 4.75 -30.66 -3.81
C ARG A 194 4.80 -29.40 -4.66
N PHE A 195 5.18 -28.27 -4.07
CA PHE A 195 5.58 -27.13 -4.89
C PHE A 195 6.79 -27.51 -5.74
N LEU A 196 6.84 -26.97 -6.96
CA LEU A 196 7.98 -27.13 -7.87
C LEU A 196 9.29 -26.87 -7.09
N GLU A 197 10.28 -27.76 -7.24
CA GLU A 197 11.60 -27.54 -6.65
C GLU A 197 12.15 -26.16 -7.04
N THR A 198 12.80 -25.49 -6.08
CA THR A 198 13.32 -24.12 -6.15
C THR A 198 13.71 -23.70 -7.57
N ALA A 199 12.90 -22.86 -8.20
CA ALA A 199 13.29 -22.19 -9.43
C ALA A 199 14.50 -21.28 -9.16
N ASP A 200 15.40 -21.15 -10.12
CA ASP A 200 16.36 -20.04 -10.11
C ASP A 200 15.60 -18.74 -10.38
N PHE A 201 15.95 -17.66 -9.68
CA PHE A 201 15.34 -16.35 -9.94
C PHE A 201 15.49 -15.94 -11.41
N THR A 202 16.60 -16.30 -12.07
CA THR A 202 16.82 -15.98 -13.49
C THR A 202 15.94 -16.77 -14.45
N ASP A 203 15.37 -17.88 -13.98
CA ASP A 203 14.50 -18.76 -14.78
C ASP A 203 13.03 -18.39 -14.61
N LEU A 204 12.70 -17.50 -13.66
CA LEU A 204 11.37 -16.98 -13.48
C LEU A 204 10.98 -16.10 -14.68
N ASN A 205 9.85 -16.44 -15.31
CA ASN A 205 9.31 -15.69 -16.42
C ASN A 205 8.06 -14.92 -15.99
N CYS A 206 8.02 -13.63 -16.30
CA CYS A 206 6.86 -12.79 -16.05
C CYS A 206 5.67 -13.34 -16.86
N ASN A 207 4.61 -13.73 -16.16
CA ASN A 207 3.41 -14.32 -16.75
C ASN A 207 2.14 -13.50 -16.51
N GLY A 208 2.28 -12.33 -15.87
CA GLY A 208 1.18 -11.40 -15.64
C GLY A 208 1.67 -10.11 -15.00
N ARG A 209 0.82 -9.09 -15.02
CA ARG A 209 1.07 -7.79 -14.37
C ARG A 209 -0.26 -7.25 -13.85
N MET A 210 -0.23 -6.65 -12.67
CA MET A 210 -1.39 -5.93 -12.13
C MET A 210 -1.72 -4.73 -13.01
N GLU A 211 -2.99 -4.60 -13.39
CA GLU A 211 -3.47 -3.42 -14.11
C GLU A 211 -3.71 -2.25 -13.14
N LEU A 212 -2.94 -1.18 -13.34
CA LEU A 212 -3.06 0.09 -12.64
C LEU A 212 -3.56 1.16 -13.62
N SER A 213 -4.54 1.94 -13.20
CA SER A 213 -5.17 2.99 -14.02
C SER A 213 -4.62 4.39 -13.72
N TYR A 214 -4.15 4.61 -12.49
CA TYR A 214 -3.76 5.92 -11.98
C TYR A 214 -2.43 5.92 -11.23
N ALA A 215 -2.11 4.86 -10.50
CA ALA A 215 -0.86 4.75 -9.75
C ALA A 215 0.34 4.57 -10.67
N ASP A 216 1.39 5.37 -10.47
CA ASP A 216 2.64 5.29 -11.22
C ASP A 216 3.89 5.09 -10.33
N GLN A 217 3.72 5.01 -9.00
CA GLN A 217 4.83 4.85 -8.05
C GLN A 217 5.13 3.40 -7.68
N PHE A 218 4.34 2.42 -8.16
CA PHE A 218 4.63 1.01 -7.98
C PHE A 218 4.20 0.16 -9.18
N GLU A 219 4.75 -1.04 -9.26
CA GLU A 219 4.37 -2.09 -10.22
C GLU A 219 4.30 -3.44 -9.49
N VAL A 220 3.37 -4.31 -9.89
CA VAL A 220 3.31 -5.70 -9.42
C VAL A 220 3.29 -6.63 -10.63
N GLU A 221 4.32 -7.45 -10.74
CA GLU A 221 4.47 -8.48 -11.77
C GLU A 221 4.29 -9.88 -11.17
N GLN A 222 3.62 -10.76 -11.91
CA GLN A 222 3.43 -12.16 -11.54
C GLN A 222 4.51 -13.02 -12.20
N TYR A 223 5.12 -13.90 -11.42
CA TYR A 223 6.13 -14.86 -11.84
C TYR A 223 5.78 -16.24 -11.28
N GLY A 224 4.99 -17.03 -12.01
CA GLY A 224 4.51 -18.32 -11.48
C GLY A 224 3.63 -18.11 -10.25
N THR A 225 4.06 -18.59 -9.09
CA THR A 225 3.40 -18.37 -7.78
C THR A 225 3.92 -17.12 -7.05
N TYR A 226 5.05 -16.55 -7.48
CA TYR A 226 5.64 -15.37 -6.85
C TYR A 226 5.07 -14.07 -7.42
N LYS A 227 5.11 -13.01 -6.62
CA LYS A 227 4.83 -11.64 -7.08
C LYS A 227 6.03 -10.76 -6.83
N LEU A 228 6.49 -10.05 -7.85
CA LEU A 228 7.55 -9.05 -7.72
C LEU A 228 6.91 -7.67 -7.68
N ILE A 229 7.03 -7.01 -6.52
CA ILE A 229 6.64 -5.62 -6.33
C ILE A 229 7.86 -4.75 -6.61
N THR A 230 7.70 -3.71 -7.42
CA THR A 230 8.72 -2.68 -7.63
C THR A 230 8.15 -1.34 -7.18
N ILE A 231 8.85 -0.65 -6.27
CA ILE A 231 8.49 0.71 -5.84
C ILE A 231 9.56 1.68 -6.32
N VAL A 232 9.14 2.74 -7.01
CA VAL A 232 10.03 3.76 -7.58
C VAL A 232 10.91 4.35 -6.47
N ASP A 233 12.22 4.41 -6.68
CA ASP A 233 13.24 4.92 -5.73
C ASP A 233 13.29 4.25 -4.34
N ASN A 234 12.63 3.12 -4.11
CA ASN A 234 12.74 2.35 -2.87
C ASN A 234 13.38 0.97 -3.08
N GLY A 235 12.91 0.19 -4.05
CA GLY A 235 13.47 -1.14 -4.33
C GLY A 235 12.46 -2.16 -4.84
N ARG A 236 12.90 -3.42 -4.89
CA ARG A 236 12.12 -4.56 -5.36
C ARG A 236 11.84 -5.53 -4.20
N PHE A 237 10.63 -6.06 -4.14
CA PHE A 237 10.19 -6.97 -3.09
C PHE A 237 9.56 -8.21 -3.72
N LEU A 238 10.13 -9.38 -3.46
CA LEU A 238 9.60 -10.65 -3.93
C LEU A 238 8.69 -11.23 -2.86
N LEU A 239 7.38 -11.28 -3.13
CA LEU A 239 6.43 -12.01 -2.30
C LEU A 239 6.51 -13.51 -2.62
N VAL A 240 6.73 -14.28 -1.57
CA VAL A 240 6.79 -15.74 -1.60
C VAL A 240 5.60 -16.26 -0.78
N PRO A 241 4.61 -16.92 -1.41
CA PRO A 241 3.48 -17.48 -0.68
C PRO A 241 3.91 -18.53 0.33
N LYS A 242 3.09 -18.74 1.37
CA LYS A 242 3.33 -19.77 2.38
C LYS A 242 3.58 -21.14 1.74
N GLY A 243 4.62 -21.83 2.18
CA GLY A 243 4.99 -23.17 1.69
C GLY A 243 5.72 -23.19 0.35
N VAL A 244 5.81 -22.05 -0.36
CA VAL A 244 6.60 -21.94 -1.59
C VAL A 244 8.06 -21.68 -1.21
N SER A 245 8.98 -22.41 -1.83
CA SER A 245 10.40 -22.21 -1.59
C SER A 245 10.89 -20.88 -2.16
N VAL A 246 11.79 -20.19 -1.45
CA VAL A 246 12.45 -18.99 -1.99
C VAL A 246 13.29 -19.38 -3.20
N PRO A 247 13.21 -18.66 -4.35
CA PRO A 247 14.04 -18.94 -5.51
C PRO A 247 15.53 -18.91 -5.18
N LYS A 248 16.34 -19.69 -5.89
CA LYS A 248 17.80 -19.57 -5.81
C LYS A 248 18.27 -18.29 -6.49
N ASN A 249 19.43 -17.77 -6.09
CA ASN A 249 20.09 -16.64 -6.74
C ASN A 249 19.24 -15.35 -6.84
N VAL A 250 18.39 -15.08 -5.83
CA VAL A 250 17.70 -13.79 -5.71
C VAL A 250 18.72 -12.64 -5.70
N PRO A 251 18.57 -11.62 -6.58
CA PRO A 251 19.47 -10.47 -6.63
C PRO A 251 19.53 -9.71 -5.30
N GLY A 252 20.69 -9.15 -4.96
CA GLY A 252 20.87 -8.43 -3.69
C GLY A 252 20.05 -7.15 -3.53
N ASP A 253 19.45 -6.64 -4.62
CA ASP A 253 18.51 -5.50 -4.60
C ASP A 253 17.03 -5.94 -4.52
N VAL A 254 16.76 -7.24 -4.34
CA VAL A 254 15.42 -7.80 -4.15
C VAL A 254 15.26 -8.29 -2.72
N THR A 255 14.35 -7.67 -1.98
CA THR A 255 13.99 -8.07 -0.61
C THR A 255 12.94 -9.18 -0.67
N VAL A 256 13.22 -10.35 -0.09
CA VAL A 256 12.25 -11.45 -0.02
C VAL A 256 11.29 -11.25 1.14
N LEU A 257 9.99 -11.30 0.87
CA LEU A 257 8.91 -11.23 1.86
C LEU A 257 8.08 -12.53 1.78
N GLU A 258 8.06 -13.29 2.85
CA GLU A 258 7.31 -14.55 2.93
C GLU A 258 5.92 -14.28 3.53
N GLN A 259 4.86 -14.73 2.85
CA GLN A 259 3.49 -14.57 3.30
C GLN A 259 3.04 -15.77 4.16
N PRO A 260 2.10 -15.58 5.11
CA PRO A 260 1.48 -14.30 5.48
C PRO A 260 2.47 -13.36 6.18
N LEU A 261 2.30 -12.06 5.99
CA LEU A 261 3.11 -11.05 6.69
C LEU A 261 2.57 -10.90 8.11
N GLU A 262 3.33 -11.33 9.10
CA GLU A 262 2.96 -11.27 10.51
C GLU A 262 3.79 -10.23 11.28
N ASN A 263 3.23 -9.71 12.36
CA ASN A 263 3.88 -8.75 13.26
C ASN A 263 4.37 -7.47 12.55
N VAL A 264 3.64 -7.00 11.56
CA VAL A 264 4.03 -5.84 10.75
C VAL A 264 3.97 -4.54 11.54
N TYR A 265 4.98 -3.69 11.35
CA TYR A 265 5.00 -2.31 11.82
C TYR A 265 4.56 -1.35 10.72
N LEU A 266 3.40 -0.71 10.88
CA LEU A 266 2.86 0.24 9.91
C LEU A 266 2.89 1.67 10.47
N VAL A 267 3.67 2.54 9.84
CA VAL A 267 3.86 3.91 10.32
C VAL A 267 2.96 4.92 9.61
N SER A 268 2.64 4.67 8.34
CA SER A 268 1.84 5.58 7.53
C SER A 268 0.36 5.53 7.94
N SER A 269 -0.14 6.62 8.53
CA SER A 269 -1.56 6.72 8.94
C SER A 269 -2.52 6.70 7.75
N ALA A 270 -2.10 7.32 6.64
CA ALA A 270 -2.83 7.34 5.38
C ALA A 270 -2.98 5.94 4.77
N VAL A 271 -1.98 5.08 4.96
CA VAL A 271 -2.02 3.67 4.54
C VAL A 271 -2.83 2.81 5.53
N MET A 272 -2.73 3.06 6.83
CA MET A 272 -3.55 2.34 7.82
C MET A 272 -5.04 2.43 7.48
N ASP A 273 -5.51 3.59 7.03
CA ASP A 273 -6.88 3.76 6.57
C ASP A 273 -7.24 2.81 5.41
N LEU A 274 -6.35 2.67 4.41
CA LEU A 274 -6.54 1.72 3.30
C LEU A 274 -6.53 0.26 3.79
N VAL A 275 -5.60 -0.08 4.69
CA VAL A 275 -5.50 -1.42 5.30
C VAL A 275 -6.76 -1.77 6.11
N CYS A 276 -7.39 -0.78 6.75
CA CYS A 276 -8.68 -0.95 7.41
C CYS A 276 -9.80 -1.33 6.44
N GLN A 277 -9.85 -0.71 5.25
CA GLN A 277 -10.92 -0.97 4.27
C GLN A 277 -10.88 -2.40 3.71
N ILE A 278 -9.70 -3.02 3.64
CA ILE A 278 -9.52 -4.39 3.16
C ILE A 278 -9.56 -5.44 4.28
N GLY A 279 -9.78 -5.01 5.53
CA GLY A 279 -9.86 -5.90 6.69
C GLY A 279 -8.54 -6.57 7.06
N ALA A 280 -7.39 -5.90 6.81
CA ALA A 280 -6.05 -6.44 7.06
C ALA A 280 -5.36 -5.84 8.31
N VAL A 281 -6.12 -5.19 9.20
CA VAL A 281 -5.59 -4.65 10.47
C VAL A 281 -5.09 -5.76 11.40
N SER A 282 -5.68 -6.96 11.30
CA SER A 282 -5.27 -8.14 12.07
C SER A 282 -3.87 -8.65 11.72
N ASP A 283 -3.39 -8.34 10.53
CA ASP A 283 -2.06 -8.72 10.02
C ASP A 283 -0.96 -7.77 10.56
N LEU A 284 -1.38 -6.64 11.15
CA LEU A 284 -0.50 -5.68 11.80
C LEU A 284 -0.37 -5.97 13.30
N LYS A 285 0.80 -5.65 13.85
CA LYS A 285 1.02 -5.67 15.31
C LYS A 285 1.39 -4.31 15.86
N TYR A 286 2.08 -3.49 15.07
CA TYR A 286 2.66 -2.24 15.52
C TYR A 286 2.23 -1.06 14.67
N THR A 287 2.13 0.12 15.31
CA THR A 287 1.77 1.38 14.66
C THR A 287 2.68 2.54 15.03
N GLY A 288 2.85 3.45 14.06
CA GLY A 288 3.52 4.74 14.19
C GLY A 288 2.74 5.82 14.95
N VAL A 289 1.47 5.59 15.25
CA VAL A 289 0.52 6.62 15.72
C VAL A 289 -0.11 6.21 17.06
N LYS A 290 -0.23 7.17 17.98
CA LYS A 290 -0.83 6.94 19.30
C LYS A 290 -2.36 6.89 19.19
N GLU A 291 -2.99 6.14 20.08
CA GLU A 291 -4.46 5.94 20.13
C GLU A 291 -5.24 7.26 20.03
N LYS A 292 -4.88 8.25 20.86
CA LYS A 292 -5.55 9.56 20.89
C LYS A 292 -5.41 10.40 19.62
N ASP A 293 -4.45 10.05 18.75
CA ASP A 293 -4.11 10.79 17.54
C ASP A 293 -4.70 10.11 16.28
N TRP A 294 -5.44 9.00 16.45
CA TRP A 294 -6.15 8.32 15.37
C TRP A 294 -7.50 8.96 15.06
N TYR A 295 -7.72 9.24 13.78
CA TYR A 295 -9.03 9.52 13.18
C TYR A 295 -9.58 8.34 12.37
N VAL A 296 -8.81 7.25 12.29
CA VAL A 296 -9.21 5.96 11.72
C VAL A 296 -9.73 5.10 12.87
N LYS A 297 -11.06 5.02 13.00
CA LYS A 297 -11.71 4.38 14.15
C LYS A 297 -11.26 2.92 14.35
N THR A 298 -11.17 2.14 13.28
CA THR A 298 -10.74 0.73 13.33
C THR A 298 -9.35 0.57 13.95
N ALA A 299 -8.41 1.48 13.63
CA ALA A 299 -7.08 1.46 14.22
C ALA A 299 -7.11 1.85 15.71
N ALA A 300 -7.88 2.89 16.07
CA ALA A 300 -8.06 3.30 17.47
C ALA A 300 -8.68 2.18 18.31
N ASP A 301 -9.74 1.53 17.81
CA ASP A 301 -10.39 0.41 18.47
C ASP A 301 -9.42 -0.77 18.64
N ALA A 302 -8.62 -1.10 17.61
CA ALA A 302 -7.63 -2.16 17.69
C ALA A 302 -6.53 -1.87 18.74
N MET A 303 -6.18 -0.60 18.95
CA MET A 303 -5.28 -0.19 20.03
C MET A 303 -5.91 -0.31 21.41
N ALA A 304 -7.16 0.15 21.56
CA ALA A 304 -7.91 0.04 22.81
C ALA A 304 -8.10 -1.43 23.24
N GLU A 305 -8.22 -2.34 22.27
CA GLU A 305 -8.29 -3.80 22.48
C GLU A 305 -6.93 -4.47 22.71
N GLY A 306 -5.81 -3.74 22.60
CA GLY A 306 -4.46 -4.28 22.74
C GLY A 306 -3.97 -5.14 21.57
N LYS A 307 -4.69 -5.14 20.45
CA LYS A 307 -4.33 -5.87 19.23
C LYS A 307 -3.25 -5.14 18.44
N LEU A 308 -3.33 -3.81 18.39
CA LEU A 308 -2.38 -2.92 17.74
C LEU A 308 -1.60 -2.11 18.78
N ILE A 309 -0.26 -2.10 18.71
CA ILE A 309 0.60 -1.53 19.75
C ILE A 309 1.38 -0.33 19.18
N TYR A 310 1.42 0.78 19.90
CA TYR A 310 2.26 1.91 19.53
C TYR A 310 3.74 1.57 19.71
N ALA A 311 4.53 1.65 18.63
CA ALA A 311 5.97 1.29 18.63
C ALA A 311 6.86 2.45 18.18
N GLY A 312 6.53 3.68 18.56
CA GLY A 312 7.30 4.87 18.18
C GLY A 312 6.94 5.39 16.79
N LYS A 313 7.45 6.57 16.41
CA LYS A 313 7.20 7.21 15.10
C LYS A 313 8.29 6.85 14.09
N TYR A 314 8.10 7.19 12.82
CA TYR A 314 9.08 6.98 11.74
C TYR A 314 10.52 7.45 12.05
N ASN A 315 10.70 8.45 12.92
CA ASN A 315 12.01 9.00 13.28
C ASN A 315 12.51 8.57 14.67
N ALA A 316 11.70 7.82 15.42
CA ALA A 316 12.05 7.28 16.71
C ALA A 316 11.22 6.00 16.99
N PRO A 317 11.48 4.90 16.26
CA PRO A 317 10.86 3.61 16.54
C PRO A 317 11.32 3.06 17.90
N ASP A 318 10.45 2.29 18.55
CA ASP A 318 10.80 1.50 19.74
C ASP A 318 11.44 0.19 19.30
N TYR A 319 12.76 0.23 19.06
CA TYR A 319 13.51 -0.91 18.55
C TYR A 319 13.45 -2.14 19.48
N GLU A 320 13.44 -1.93 20.80
CA GLU A 320 13.37 -3.03 21.77
C GLU A 320 12.01 -3.75 21.69
N LEU A 321 10.92 -2.98 21.60
CA LEU A 321 9.58 -3.53 21.43
C LEU A 321 9.40 -4.26 20.09
N LEU A 322 9.91 -3.68 18.99
CA LEU A 322 9.82 -4.29 17.67
C LEU A 322 10.58 -5.62 17.60
N LEU A 323 11.81 -5.65 18.13
CA LEU A 323 12.63 -6.86 18.17
C LEU A 323 12.04 -7.94 19.08
N SER A 324 11.67 -7.58 20.30
CA SER A 324 11.22 -8.55 21.31
C SER A 324 9.87 -9.19 20.96
N GLY A 325 9.02 -8.52 20.19
CA GLY A 325 7.77 -9.10 19.69
C GLY A 325 7.83 -9.56 18.23
N GLY A 326 9.02 -9.75 17.67
CA GLY A 326 9.20 -10.49 16.42
C GLY A 326 8.75 -9.75 15.16
N CYS A 327 8.81 -8.42 15.15
CA CYS A 327 8.61 -7.64 13.93
C CYS A 327 9.67 -8.02 12.89
N THR A 328 9.25 -8.35 11.67
CA THR A 328 10.16 -8.69 10.57
C THR A 328 9.98 -7.79 9.35
N PHE A 329 8.93 -6.97 9.34
CA PHE A 329 8.59 -6.09 8.23
C PHE A 329 8.02 -4.76 8.72
N ALA A 330 8.55 -3.66 8.18
CA ALA A 330 8.09 -2.31 8.43
C ALA A 330 7.62 -1.65 7.13
N ILE A 331 6.43 -1.07 7.16
CA ILE A 331 5.88 -0.22 6.11
C ILE A 331 5.99 1.23 6.60
N GLU A 332 6.93 1.94 6.00
CA GLU A 332 7.29 3.32 6.32
C GLU A 332 6.78 4.27 5.24
N ASN A 333 6.49 5.51 5.59
CA ASN A 333 6.25 6.55 4.61
C ASN A 333 7.55 7.27 4.24
N THR A 334 7.48 8.14 3.24
CA THR A 334 8.64 8.89 2.72
C THR A 334 9.31 9.83 3.72
N MET A 335 8.70 10.13 4.88
CA MET A 335 9.34 10.94 5.92
C MET A 335 10.57 10.27 6.52
N ILE A 336 10.67 8.94 6.48
CA ILE A 336 11.87 8.22 6.94
C ILE A 336 13.11 8.62 6.14
N THR A 337 12.96 9.16 4.93
CA THR A 337 14.09 9.64 4.11
C THR A 337 14.78 10.88 4.70
N HIS A 338 14.14 11.58 5.63
CA HIS A 338 14.77 12.66 6.42
C HIS A 338 15.62 12.12 7.58
N ASN A 339 15.47 10.84 7.90
CA ASN A 339 16.17 10.11 8.96
C ASN A 339 16.66 8.76 8.41
N PRO A 340 17.55 8.76 7.40
CA PRO A 340 18.01 7.52 6.76
C PRO A 340 18.64 6.54 7.75
N GLU A 341 19.24 7.04 8.84
CA GLU A 341 19.78 6.24 9.93
C GLU A 341 18.74 5.34 10.62
N VAL A 342 17.47 5.76 10.64
CA VAL A 342 16.38 4.96 11.23
C VAL A 342 16.07 3.76 10.34
N LYS A 343 16.03 3.95 9.02
CA LYS A 343 15.88 2.86 8.06
C LYS A 343 17.04 1.88 8.16
N GLU A 344 18.27 2.39 8.12
CA GLU A 344 19.48 1.57 8.25
C GLU A 344 19.43 0.76 9.55
N LYS A 345 18.97 1.37 10.65
CA LYS A 345 18.86 0.67 11.92
C LYS A 345 17.80 -0.44 11.92
N LEU A 346 16.63 -0.23 11.32
CA LEU A 346 15.61 -1.27 11.16
C LEU A 346 16.19 -2.46 10.36
N GLU A 347 16.90 -2.18 9.28
CA GLU A 347 17.51 -3.21 8.42
C GLU A 347 18.66 -3.96 9.11
N GLU A 348 19.53 -3.26 9.87
CA GLU A 348 20.56 -3.88 10.72
C GLU A 348 19.98 -4.89 11.72
N LEU A 349 18.76 -4.62 12.19
CA LEU A 349 18.02 -5.44 13.14
C LEU A 349 17.27 -6.59 12.47
N GLY A 350 17.39 -6.75 11.15
CA GLY A 350 16.71 -7.79 10.37
C GLY A 350 15.24 -7.47 10.04
N ILE A 351 14.79 -6.24 10.31
CA ILE A 351 13.46 -5.77 9.92
C ILE A 351 13.55 -5.24 8.48
N LYS A 352 12.84 -5.91 7.56
CA LYS A 352 12.77 -5.50 6.15
C LYS A 352 11.94 -4.21 6.06
N VAL A 353 12.40 -3.22 5.31
CA VAL A 353 11.72 -1.92 5.21
C VAL A 353 11.18 -1.70 3.80
N MET A 354 9.89 -1.42 3.69
CA MET A 354 9.24 -0.91 2.49
C MET A 354 8.85 0.54 2.70
N ILE A 355 9.29 1.43 1.82
CA ILE A 355 8.84 2.82 1.83
C ILE A 355 7.68 2.96 0.85
N GLU A 356 6.47 3.14 1.36
CA GLU A 356 5.32 3.47 0.52
C GLU A 356 5.45 4.90 -0.01
N ARG A 357 5.08 5.08 -1.28
CA ARG A 357 5.20 6.35 -2.00
C ARG A 357 3.85 6.86 -2.49
N SER A 358 2.76 6.49 -1.82
CA SER A 358 1.43 6.97 -2.16
C SER A 358 1.37 8.51 -2.17
N SER A 359 2.10 9.18 -1.26
CA SER A 359 2.20 10.65 -1.25
C SER A 359 2.83 11.27 -2.51
N TYR A 360 3.58 10.50 -3.30
CA TYR A 360 4.24 10.95 -4.54
C TYR A 360 3.40 10.71 -5.79
N GLU A 361 2.25 10.04 -5.67
CA GLU A 361 1.31 9.90 -6.77
C GLU A 361 0.78 11.27 -7.19
N LYS A 362 0.85 11.55 -8.50
CA LYS A 362 0.36 12.81 -9.09
C LYS A 362 -1.16 12.87 -9.08
N HIS A 363 -1.81 11.73 -9.36
CA HIS A 363 -3.26 11.64 -9.45
C HIS A 363 -3.85 11.27 -8.06
N PRO A 364 -4.91 11.95 -7.57
CA PRO A 364 -5.56 11.59 -6.31
C PRO A 364 -6.03 10.13 -6.27
N LEU A 365 -6.59 9.63 -7.38
CA LEU A 365 -6.95 8.21 -7.49
C LEU A 365 -5.74 7.29 -7.56
N GLY A 366 -4.55 7.78 -7.93
CA GLY A 366 -3.30 7.02 -7.83
C GLY A 366 -2.98 6.72 -6.38
N ARG A 367 -3.12 7.72 -5.49
CA ARG A 367 -2.99 7.53 -4.03
C ARG A 367 -3.95 6.47 -3.49
N LEU A 368 -5.19 6.51 -3.95
CA LEU A 368 -6.22 5.54 -3.57
C LEU A 368 -5.92 4.13 -4.10
N GLU A 369 -5.37 4.02 -5.31
CA GLU A 369 -5.08 2.76 -5.98
C GLU A 369 -3.97 1.94 -5.30
N TRP A 370 -3.17 2.56 -4.42
CA TRP A 370 -2.25 1.84 -3.51
C TRP A 370 -2.96 0.81 -2.62
N ILE A 371 -4.28 0.91 -2.43
CA ILE A 371 -5.07 -0.14 -1.77
C ILE A 371 -4.87 -1.50 -2.43
N LYS A 372 -4.65 -1.56 -3.76
CA LYS A 372 -4.39 -2.81 -4.49
C LYS A 372 -3.06 -3.43 -4.08
N LEU A 373 -2.01 -2.63 -3.86
CA LEU A 373 -0.73 -3.12 -3.37
C LEU A 373 -0.85 -3.71 -1.97
N PHE A 374 -1.58 -3.03 -1.07
CA PHE A 374 -1.84 -3.57 0.27
C PHE A 374 -2.73 -4.83 0.22
N GLY A 375 -3.66 -4.90 -0.74
CA GLY A 375 -4.39 -6.13 -1.07
C GLY A 375 -3.45 -7.28 -1.43
N VAL A 376 -2.42 -7.04 -2.24
CA VAL A 376 -1.40 -8.05 -2.58
C VAL A 376 -0.58 -8.47 -1.36
N LEU A 377 -0.10 -7.50 -0.57
CA LEU A 377 0.75 -7.75 0.61
C LEU A 377 0.05 -8.61 1.67
N PHE A 378 -1.25 -8.40 1.87
CA PHE A 378 -2.01 -9.03 2.95
C PHE A 378 -3.02 -10.09 2.47
N GLY A 379 -2.96 -10.52 1.21
CA GLY A 379 -3.87 -11.55 0.68
C GLY A 379 -5.35 -11.12 0.67
N ARG A 380 -5.61 -9.87 0.28
CA ARG A 380 -6.94 -9.22 0.20
C ARG A 380 -7.17 -8.53 -1.15
N GLU A 381 -6.64 -9.09 -2.23
CA GLU A 381 -6.69 -8.48 -3.58
C GLU A 381 -8.12 -8.23 -4.07
N GLN A 382 -9.03 -9.18 -3.82
CA GLN A 382 -10.42 -9.05 -4.23
C GLN A 382 -11.12 -7.90 -3.49
N GLN A 383 -10.93 -7.80 -2.17
CA GLN A 383 -11.48 -6.72 -1.34
C GLN A 383 -10.91 -5.36 -1.77
N ALA A 384 -9.60 -5.29 -2.03
CA ALA A 384 -8.95 -4.08 -2.53
C ALA A 384 -9.51 -3.64 -3.88
N LYS A 385 -9.71 -4.60 -4.80
CA LYS A 385 -10.26 -4.34 -6.14
C LYS A 385 -11.70 -3.84 -6.04
N GLU A 386 -12.55 -4.53 -5.29
CA GLU A 386 -13.96 -4.17 -5.12
C GLU A 386 -14.11 -2.77 -4.51
N PHE A 387 -13.32 -2.46 -3.48
CA PHE A 387 -13.31 -1.14 -2.87
C PHE A 387 -12.90 -0.07 -3.89
N PHE A 388 -11.78 -0.26 -4.59
CA PHE A 388 -11.27 0.70 -5.55
C PHE A 388 -12.25 0.95 -6.71
N ASP A 389 -12.78 -0.11 -7.32
CA ASP A 389 -13.73 -0.01 -8.42
C ASP A 389 -15.01 0.74 -7.98
N ALA A 390 -15.50 0.48 -6.78
CA ALA A 390 -16.67 1.17 -6.22
C ALA A 390 -16.40 2.66 -6.03
N GLN A 391 -15.22 3.03 -5.53
CA GLN A 391 -14.83 4.44 -5.36
C GLN A 391 -14.72 5.18 -6.70
N VAL A 392 -14.16 4.55 -7.74
CA VAL A 392 -14.09 5.15 -9.08
C VAL A 392 -15.49 5.32 -9.67
N ALA A 393 -16.33 4.29 -9.59
CA ALA A 393 -17.71 4.33 -10.09
C ALA A 393 -18.56 5.40 -9.38
N HIS A 394 -18.29 5.67 -8.10
CA HIS A 394 -18.98 6.69 -7.31
C HIS A 394 -18.81 8.10 -7.88
N ILE A 395 -17.60 8.44 -8.36
CA ILE A 395 -17.29 9.78 -8.86
C ILE A 395 -17.34 9.92 -10.38
N GLU A 396 -17.48 8.83 -11.14
CA GLU A 396 -17.61 8.86 -12.61
C GLU A 396 -18.66 9.89 -13.08
N PRO A 397 -19.86 10.01 -12.48
CA PRO A 397 -20.85 11.03 -12.87
C PRO A 397 -20.43 12.47 -12.59
N ILE A 398 -19.46 12.70 -11.70
CA ILE A 398 -18.90 14.02 -11.40
C ILE A 398 -17.88 14.38 -12.47
N LEU A 399 -17.01 13.43 -12.83
CA LEU A 399 -15.93 13.61 -13.80
C LEU A 399 -16.44 13.93 -15.21
N GLU A 400 -17.65 13.47 -15.56
CA GLU A 400 -18.29 13.73 -16.86
C GLU A 400 -19.00 15.10 -16.96
N LYS A 401 -19.15 15.84 -15.85
CA LYS A 401 -19.85 17.13 -15.85
C LYS A 401 -18.96 18.25 -16.40
N GLU A 402 -19.61 19.28 -16.94
CA GLU A 402 -18.92 20.52 -17.29
C GLU A 402 -18.38 21.21 -16.03
N LYS A 403 -17.19 21.80 -16.14
CA LYS A 403 -16.59 22.61 -15.07
C LYS A 403 -17.51 23.80 -14.75
N THR A 404 -17.64 24.11 -13.47
CA THR A 404 -18.48 25.22 -12.98
C THR A 404 -17.84 26.58 -13.23
N GLY A 405 -16.52 26.61 -13.39
CA GLY A 405 -15.73 27.85 -13.53
C GLY A 405 -15.55 28.62 -12.22
N LEU A 406 -16.01 28.09 -11.08
CA LEU A 406 -15.80 28.70 -9.77
C LEU A 406 -14.40 28.43 -9.25
N SER A 407 -13.75 29.47 -8.72
CA SER A 407 -12.40 29.37 -8.17
C SER A 407 -12.41 29.03 -6.68
N VAL A 408 -11.55 28.10 -6.26
CA VAL A 408 -11.46 27.62 -4.87
C VAL A 408 -10.05 27.85 -4.32
N ALA A 409 -9.97 28.61 -3.22
CA ALA A 409 -8.74 28.74 -2.45
C ALA A 409 -8.72 27.71 -1.31
N PHE A 410 -7.61 26.99 -1.17
CA PHE A 410 -7.40 26.02 -0.09
C PHE A 410 -6.15 26.39 0.71
N PHE A 411 -6.31 26.70 2.00
CA PHE A 411 -5.23 27.31 2.79
C PHE A 411 -5.38 27.06 4.30
N ALA A 412 -4.29 27.24 5.05
CA ALA A 412 -4.31 27.42 6.50
C ALA A 412 -3.51 28.66 6.88
N VAL A 413 -3.78 29.24 8.05
CA VAL A 413 -2.99 30.35 8.60
C VAL A 413 -2.23 29.83 9.80
N ALA A 414 -0.91 29.78 9.67
CA ALA A 414 0.00 29.36 10.73
C ALA A 414 0.01 30.37 11.88
N SER A 415 0.43 29.91 13.04
CA SER A 415 0.53 30.70 14.27
C SER A 415 1.46 31.93 14.17
N ASP A 416 2.43 31.92 13.24
CA ASP A 416 3.30 33.07 12.92
C ASP A 416 2.67 34.06 11.92
N GLY A 417 1.44 33.82 11.47
CA GLY A 417 0.71 34.63 10.49
C GLY A 417 1.00 34.28 9.03
N THR A 418 1.92 33.36 8.74
CA THR A 418 2.16 32.90 7.37
C THR A 418 0.99 32.04 6.87
N VAL A 419 0.69 32.14 5.57
CA VAL A 419 -0.36 31.33 4.93
C VAL A 419 0.27 30.11 4.29
N THR A 420 -0.20 28.92 4.67
CA THR A 420 0.18 27.65 4.04
C THR A 420 -0.87 27.28 3.00
N VAL A 421 -0.45 27.11 1.76
CA VAL A 421 -1.31 26.75 0.62
C VAL A 421 -0.82 25.45 -0.01
N ARG A 422 -1.63 24.87 -0.90
CA ARG A 422 -1.25 23.68 -1.68
C ARG A 422 -0.52 24.09 -2.96
N LYS A 423 0.40 23.27 -3.43
CA LYS A 423 1.03 23.49 -4.73
C LYS A 423 0.02 23.27 -5.86
N PRO A 424 0.19 23.94 -7.02
CA PRO A 424 -0.38 23.45 -8.26
C PRO A 424 0.00 21.97 -8.46
N ASN A 425 -0.93 21.16 -8.97
CA ASN A 425 -0.77 19.72 -9.17
C ASN A 425 -0.60 18.88 -7.87
N ASP A 426 -0.78 19.47 -6.69
CA ASP A 426 -1.00 18.72 -5.44
C ASP A 426 -2.31 17.92 -5.53
N TYR A 427 -2.43 16.83 -4.74
CA TYR A 427 -3.65 16.02 -4.72
C TYR A 427 -4.92 16.81 -4.38
N VAL A 428 -4.87 17.78 -3.45
CA VAL A 428 -6.04 18.61 -3.12
C VAL A 428 -6.39 19.54 -4.28
N SER A 429 -5.39 20.18 -4.89
CA SER A 429 -5.63 21.03 -6.07
C SER A 429 -6.24 20.23 -7.23
N SER A 430 -5.75 18.99 -7.42
CA SER A 430 -6.28 18.07 -8.43
C SER A 430 -7.71 17.62 -8.11
N MET A 431 -8.03 17.36 -6.83
CA MET A 431 -9.40 17.03 -6.41
C MET A 431 -10.38 18.19 -6.65
N ILE A 432 -9.96 19.45 -6.47
CA ILE A 432 -10.76 20.63 -6.82
C ILE A 432 -11.08 20.66 -8.32
N GLU A 433 -10.09 20.40 -9.18
CA GLU A 433 -10.28 20.35 -10.62
C GLU A 433 -11.17 19.17 -11.06
N LEU A 434 -10.98 17.99 -10.46
CA LEU A 434 -11.81 16.80 -10.71
C LEU A 434 -13.27 17.01 -10.28
N ALA A 435 -13.50 17.79 -9.22
CA ALA A 435 -14.83 18.15 -8.75
C ALA A 435 -15.53 19.22 -9.64
N GLY A 436 -14.86 19.72 -10.67
CA GLY A 436 -15.38 20.72 -11.62
C GLY A 436 -15.04 22.17 -11.27
N GLY A 437 -14.23 22.41 -10.24
CA GLY A 437 -13.79 23.75 -9.85
C GLY A 437 -12.51 24.18 -10.56
N THR A 438 -11.97 25.32 -10.13
CA THR A 438 -10.63 25.77 -10.52
C THR A 438 -9.83 26.09 -9.27
N TYR A 439 -8.64 25.50 -9.11
CA TYR A 439 -7.76 25.87 -8.01
C TYR A 439 -7.19 27.27 -8.25
N SER A 440 -7.50 28.23 -7.37
CA SER A 440 -7.29 29.66 -7.63
C SER A 440 -5.83 30.09 -7.74
N LEU A 441 -4.92 29.37 -7.10
CA LEU A 441 -3.47 29.61 -7.19
C LEU A 441 -2.80 28.96 -8.41
N ASN A 442 -3.53 28.24 -9.28
CA ASN A 442 -2.96 27.73 -10.51
C ASN A 442 -2.42 28.90 -11.37
N GLY A 443 -1.11 28.85 -11.67
CA GLY A 443 -0.42 29.91 -12.43
C GLY A 443 0.08 31.11 -11.61
N TYR A 444 -0.19 31.16 -10.30
CA TYR A 444 0.36 32.18 -9.39
C TYR A 444 1.67 31.77 -8.71
N VAL A 445 1.93 30.47 -8.61
CA VAL A 445 3.17 29.94 -8.06
C VAL A 445 3.85 29.05 -9.09
N GLU A 446 5.17 29.14 -9.18
CA GLU A 446 5.96 28.30 -10.08
C GLU A 446 5.78 26.83 -9.72
N GLU A 447 5.66 26.00 -10.76
CA GLU A 447 5.69 24.55 -10.61
C GLU A 447 7.12 24.14 -10.23
N GLU A 448 7.38 24.00 -8.93
CA GLU A 448 8.62 23.39 -8.47
C GLU A 448 8.52 21.86 -8.58
N GLU A 449 9.50 21.21 -9.20
CA GLU A 449 9.55 19.74 -9.36
C GLU A 449 9.83 18.96 -8.06
N ASN A 450 9.86 19.62 -6.89
CA ASN A 450 10.09 18.92 -5.63
C ASN A 450 8.79 18.32 -5.05
N ALA A 451 8.93 17.29 -4.23
CA ALA A 451 7.81 16.51 -3.69
C ALA A 451 6.99 17.20 -2.59
N LEU A 452 7.26 18.49 -2.27
CA LEU A 452 6.52 19.18 -1.23
C LEU A 452 5.11 19.51 -1.71
N SER A 453 4.10 19.03 -1.00
CA SER A 453 2.68 19.31 -1.28
C SER A 453 2.22 20.72 -0.90
N THR A 454 3.04 21.50 -0.20
CA THR A 454 2.66 22.80 0.35
C THR A 454 3.67 23.89 0.04
N LEU A 455 3.19 25.13 0.08
CA LEU A 455 3.97 26.36 0.00
C LEU A 455 3.58 27.28 1.14
N LYS A 456 4.54 28.07 1.62
CA LYS A 456 4.28 29.16 2.56
C LYS A 456 4.40 30.49 1.83
N MET A 457 3.44 31.38 2.05
CA MET A 457 3.45 32.74 1.52
C MET A 457 3.02 33.75 2.58
N GLN A 458 3.37 35.01 2.37
CA GLN A 458 2.94 36.09 3.26
C GLN A 458 1.46 36.38 3.05
N MET A 459 0.78 36.86 4.09
CA MET A 459 -0.65 37.12 4.03
C MET A 459 -1.01 38.19 2.99
N GLU A 460 -0.15 39.18 2.77
CA GLU A 460 -0.34 40.24 1.77
C GLU A 460 -0.32 39.67 0.35
N ASP A 461 0.60 38.74 0.06
CA ASP A 461 0.67 38.06 -1.24
C ASP A 461 -0.55 37.17 -1.43
N PHE A 462 -0.97 36.45 -0.39
CA PHE A 462 -2.17 35.62 -0.41
C PHE A 462 -3.41 36.47 -0.67
N TYR A 463 -3.55 37.61 0.02
CA TYR A 463 -4.63 38.56 -0.19
C TYR A 463 -4.67 39.06 -1.64
N ALA A 464 -3.53 39.43 -2.20
CA ALA A 464 -3.45 39.92 -3.58
C ALA A 464 -3.91 38.88 -4.60
N ALA A 465 -3.59 37.60 -4.38
CA ALA A 465 -3.98 36.50 -5.25
C ALA A 465 -5.44 36.03 -5.03
N GLU A 466 -5.90 35.97 -3.79
CA GLU A 466 -7.09 35.17 -3.42
C GLU A 466 -8.31 35.96 -2.97
N LYS A 467 -8.21 37.30 -2.82
CA LYS A 467 -9.33 38.12 -2.35
C LYS A 467 -10.62 37.98 -3.18
N ASP A 468 -10.50 37.63 -4.46
CA ASP A 468 -11.62 37.50 -5.41
C ASP A 468 -12.08 36.04 -5.60
N ALA A 469 -11.50 35.07 -4.89
CA ALA A 469 -11.90 33.67 -4.98
C ALA A 469 -13.38 33.48 -4.63
N ASP A 470 -14.09 32.64 -5.39
CA ASP A 470 -15.50 32.33 -5.16
C ASP A 470 -15.74 31.58 -3.85
N ILE A 471 -14.84 30.64 -3.52
CA ILE A 471 -14.95 29.76 -2.36
C ILE A 471 -13.62 29.74 -1.60
N LEU A 472 -13.70 29.80 -0.27
CA LEU A 472 -12.57 29.57 0.63
C LEU A 472 -12.75 28.26 1.38
N ILE A 473 -11.71 27.43 1.38
CA ILE A 473 -11.63 26.21 2.20
C ILE A 473 -10.42 26.33 3.13
N TYR A 474 -10.70 26.48 4.42
CA TYR A 474 -9.69 26.46 5.46
C TYR A 474 -9.28 25.02 5.79
N ASN A 475 -7.99 24.73 5.78
CA ASN A 475 -7.45 23.42 6.10
C ASN A 475 -7.29 23.25 7.62
N GLY A 476 -8.27 22.58 8.23
CA GLY A 476 -8.31 22.31 9.67
C GLY A 476 -7.22 21.35 10.17
N THR A 477 -6.49 20.68 9.28
CA THR A 477 -5.46 19.68 9.66
C THR A 477 -4.17 20.28 10.21
N ILE A 478 -3.95 21.60 10.05
CA ILE A 478 -2.68 22.25 10.42
C ILE A 478 -2.80 22.97 11.78
N GLU A 479 -3.77 23.87 11.93
CA GLU A 479 -3.95 24.73 13.13
C GLU A 479 -5.33 24.52 13.78
N GLY A 480 -5.93 23.36 13.57
CA GLY A 480 -7.26 23.01 14.05
C GLY A 480 -8.40 23.60 13.22
N GLU A 481 -9.58 23.01 13.34
CA GLU A 481 -10.78 23.39 12.61
C GLU A 481 -11.32 24.76 13.06
N LEU A 482 -11.91 25.51 12.13
CA LEU A 482 -12.64 26.73 12.44
C LEU A 482 -14.12 26.43 12.66
N THR A 483 -14.75 27.17 13.56
CA THR A 483 -16.18 27.03 13.85
C THR A 483 -17.05 28.15 13.29
N SER A 484 -16.45 29.29 12.92
CA SER A 484 -17.17 30.45 12.35
C SER A 484 -16.27 31.31 11.45
N ILE A 485 -16.91 32.13 10.61
CA ILE A 485 -16.20 33.15 9.80
C ILE A 485 -15.50 34.17 10.70
N ALA A 486 -16.06 34.47 11.87
CA ALA A 486 -15.46 35.39 12.83
C ALA A 486 -14.08 34.91 13.34
N GLU A 487 -13.87 33.61 13.50
CA GLU A 487 -12.57 33.06 13.87
C GLU A 487 -11.54 33.21 12.73
N LEU A 488 -11.96 33.04 11.48
CA LEU A 488 -11.10 33.29 10.32
C LEU A 488 -10.64 34.76 10.28
N VAL A 489 -11.58 35.70 10.46
CA VAL A 489 -11.27 37.14 10.48
C VAL A 489 -10.40 37.52 11.69
N GLN A 490 -10.51 36.81 12.81
CA GLN A 490 -9.62 37.01 13.96
C GLN A 490 -8.18 36.56 13.68
N LYS A 491 -7.98 35.52 12.86
CA LYS A 491 -6.63 35.11 12.42
C LYS A 491 -5.96 36.20 11.57
N ASN A 492 -6.73 36.87 10.70
CA ASN A 492 -6.26 38.07 10.02
C ASN A 492 -7.44 38.95 9.55
N SER A 493 -7.42 40.24 9.88
CA SER A 493 -8.52 41.16 9.55
C SER A 493 -8.76 41.32 8.05
N LEU A 494 -7.76 41.06 7.20
CA LEU A 494 -7.89 41.16 5.74
C LEU A 494 -8.92 40.16 5.18
N PHE A 495 -9.21 39.05 5.87
CA PHE A 495 -10.23 38.10 5.43
C PHE A 495 -11.62 38.72 5.29
N ALA A 496 -11.94 39.76 6.06
CA ALA A 496 -13.23 40.47 5.96
C ALA A 496 -13.49 41.06 4.55
N ASP A 497 -12.42 41.29 3.76
CA ASP A 497 -12.52 41.86 2.43
C ASP A 497 -12.75 40.82 1.32
N PHE A 498 -12.58 39.53 1.60
CA PHE A 498 -12.66 38.48 0.58
C PHE A 498 -14.08 38.31 0.06
N LYS A 499 -14.21 38.07 -1.25
CA LYS A 499 -15.49 37.82 -1.93
C LYS A 499 -16.26 36.68 -1.26
N ALA A 500 -15.60 35.54 -1.06
CA ALA A 500 -16.17 34.37 -0.39
C ALA A 500 -16.63 34.63 1.05
N VAL A 501 -15.91 35.46 1.81
CA VAL A 501 -16.32 35.83 3.19
C VAL A 501 -17.58 36.69 3.13
N LYS A 502 -17.64 37.66 2.22
CA LYS A 502 -18.81 38.53 2.02
C LYS A 502 -20.04 37.77 1.51
N SER A 503 -19.85 36.70 0.74
CA SER A 503 -20.93 35.85 0.21
C SER A 503 -21.27 34.64 1.10
N GLY A 504 -20.52 34.41 2.20
CA GLY A 504 -20.70 33.25 3.07
C GLY A 504 -20.35 31.92 2.39
N GLN A 505 -19.37 31.91 1.48
CA GLN A 505 -18.84 30.72 0.80
C GLN A 505 -17.50 30.30 1.41
N VAL A 506 -17.53 30.09 2.73
CA VAL A 506 -16.36 29.71 3.53
C VAL A 506 -16.62 28.36 4.17
N TYR A 507 -15.64 27.46 4.04
CA TYR A 507 -15.69 26.10 4.54
C TYR A 507 -14.41 25.78 5.32
N THR A 508 -14.45 24.77 6.17
CA THR A 508 -13.27 24.17 6.81
C THR A 508 -13.23 22.67 6.55
N THR A 509 -12.05 22.09 6.43
CA THR A 509 -11.88 20.63 6.47
C THR A 509 -11.89 20.13 7.90
N GLY A 510 -12.35 18.90 8.12
CA GLY A 510 -12.17 18.17 9.38
C GLY A 510 -10.70 17.75 9.64
N SER A 511 -10.37 17.50 10.90
CA SER A 511 -9.03 17.10 11.35
C SER A 511 -8.62 15.71 10.85
N ASN A 512 -9.61 14.87 10.51
CA ASN A 512 -9.45 13.53 9.97
C ASN A 512 -8.94 13.48 8.52
N PHE A 513 -9.01 14.60 7.79
CA PHE A 513 -8.79 14.65 6.34
C PHE A 513 -7.43 14.08 5.89
N TYR A 514 -6.36 14.27 6.68
CA TYR A 514 -5.02 13.81 6.29
C TYR A 514 -4.78 12.31 6.48
N GLN A 515 -5.61 11.62 7.28
CA GLN A 515 -5.48 10.17 7.50
C GLN A 515 -6.40 9.36 6.58
N GLN A 516 -7.49 9.93 6.09
CA GLN A 516 -8.55 9.17 5.39
C GLN A 516 -8.36 9.14 3.87
N THR A 517 -7.29 8.51 3.39
CA THR A 517 -7.05 8.31 1.95
C THR A 517 -8.22 7.61 1.25
N SER A 518 -8.89 6.68 1.94
CA SER A 518 -10.05 5.95 1.44
C SER A 518 -11.25 6.84 1.14
N GLY A 519 -11.29 8.06 1.69
CA GLY A 519 -12.32 9.06 1.45
C GLY A 519 -11.98 10.05 0.34
N THR A 520 -10.95 9.78 -0.48
CA THR A 520 -10.54 10.66 -1.60
C THR A 520 -11.74 11.01 -2.51
N CYS A 521 -12.54 10.01 -2.89
CA CYS A 521 -13.71 10.22 -3.74
C CYS A 521 -14.85 10.96 -3.04
N ASP A 522 -15.05 10.73 -1.74
CA ASP A 522 -16.05 11.50 -0.97
C ASP A 522 -15.66 12.98 -0.86
N PHE A 523 -14.37 13.30 -0.77
CA PHE A 523 -13.93 14.70 -0.78
C PHE A 523 -14.15 15.36 -2.15
N ILE A 524 -13.93 14.64 -3.25
CA ILE A 524 -14.29 15.12 -4.60
C ILE A 524 -15.80 15.39 -4.69
N GLU A 525 -16.62 14.51 -4.11
CA GLU A 525 -18.06 14.70 -4.05
C GLU A 525 -18.47 15.92 -3.20
N ASP A 526 -17.89 16.07 -2.00
CA ASP A 526 -18.11 17.24 -1.15
C ASP A 526 -17.78 18.54 -1.89
N LEU A 527 -16.63 18.58 -2.56
CA LEU A 527 -16.24 19.71 -3.40
C LEU A 527 -17.25 19.96 -4.52
N ASN A 528 -17.72 18.91 -5.21
CA ASN A 528 -18.72 19.05 -6.28
C ASN A 528 -20.04 19.61 -5.76
N LYS A 529 -20.50 19.18 -4.59
CA LYS A 529 -21.70 19.70 -3.91
C LYS A 529 -21.55 21.18 -3.57
N VAL A 530 -20.39 21.58 -3.03
CA VAL A 530 -20.08 23.00 -2.79
C VAL A 530 -20.09 23.80 -4.09
N LEU A 531 -19.43 23.30 -5.13
CA LEU A 531 -19.30 23.98 -6.43
C LEU A 531 -20.63 24.08 -7.20
N THR A 532 -21.57 23.17 -6.95
CA THR A 532 -22.89 23.16 -7.59
C THR A 532 -23.97 23.86 -6.76
N GLY A 533 -23.62 24.32 -5.55
CA GLY A 533 -24.51 25.07 -4.68
C GLY A 533 -25.59 24.21 -4.02
N ASP A 534 -25.30 22.93 -3.75
CA ASP A 534 -26.22 22.05 -3.04
C ASP A 534 -26.33 22.48 -1.57
N THR A 535 -27.47 23.08 -1.20
CA THR A 535 -27.71 23.65 0.12
C THR A 535 -28.20 22.64 1.15
N ASP A 536 -28.63 21.45 0.72
CA ASP A 536 -29.12 20.37 1.60
C ASP A 536 -28.06 19.26 1.77
N ALA A 537 -26.85 19.47 1.24
CA ALA A 537 -25.75 18.52 1.27
C ALA A 537 -25.22 18.28 2.69
N GLU A 538 -25.21 17.02 3.10
CA GLU A 538 -24.30 16.54 4.14
C GLU A 538 -22.92 16.33 3.53
N TYR A 539 -21.92 16.92 4.18
CA TYR A 539 -20.52 16.83 3.79
C TYR A 539 -19.78 15.86 4.72
N ARG A 540 -18.90 15.02 4.17
CA ARG A 540 -18.08 14.10 4.97
C ARG A 540 -16.86 14.80 5.59
N PHE A 541 -16.22 15.66 4.82
CA PHE A 541 -14.95 16.29 5.15
C PHE A 541 -15.03 17.81 5.25
N LEU A 542 -16.03 18.43 4.64
CA LEU A 542 -16.23 19.88 4.68
C LEU A 542 -17.26 20.28 5.72
N LYS A 543 -17.10 21.47 6.29
CA LYS A 543 -18.13 22.13 7.09
C LYS A 543 -18.21 23.58 6.66
N LYS A 544 -19.42 24.05 6.33
CA LYS A 544 -19.66 25.46 6.04
C LYS A 544 -19.54 26.28 7.32
N LEU A 545 -18.87 27.43 7.24
CA LEU A 545 -18.77 28.39 8.33
C LEU A 545 -19.87 29.44 8.20
N ASP A 546 -20.48 29.77 9.33
CA ASP A 546 -21.47 30.83 9.48
C ASP A 546 -20.86 32.17 9.91
#